data_AF-A0A6A6HQI2-F1
#
_entry.id   AF-A0A6A6HQI2-F1
#
_cell.length_a   1.000
_cell.length_b   1.000
_cell.length_c   1.000
_cell.angle_alpha   90.00
_cell.angle_beta   90.00
_cell.angle_gamma   90.00
#
_symmetry.space_group_name_H-M   'P 1'
#
loop_
_entity.id
_entity.type
_entity.pdbx_description
1 polymer ?
#
loop_
_entity_poly.entity_id
_entity_poly.type
_entity_poly.pdbx_seq_one_letter_code
_entity_poly.pdbx_strand_id
1 'polypeptide(L)'
;MPSTTSALASAHGVASSSAIDPTHLAPEDAYYKLSSAGAAMSARKRVDRARSASRRRKGHYKKLLWFKQPFPDNYTDEKTFLDHLQRNPRLQPYEFWSLMADSTVIVQHVASVAIFCCCFVAIFQERVSPLSVVSWASFCTFLAWALWDYWMGQEEAEAATVAAIEDRNNTMEELSSTSSTGSATEPRGLGLLLAEDRHRPGHSHNTSVTSIASNVSSTSRAGGLTVAPNSITPIYHRPYVDETSSLSPRNQQRLATAKSALLIYAALLGLSPILRSLTESTTSDSIWALSTWLLCMNVAFFDYGAATGAHLPASISTNSALMASTVLASRLPSTTHVFSLTLFSIEVFGLFPIFRRQLRAKSWNGHLTLTIVLVTAASGGLFVTLTGGGRAACIAGVILGSVFTFLCMGVCSWWLIGLQKYKNEIHGPWDPARPIIRRRWD
;
A
#
# COMPACT_ATOMS: atom_id res chain seq x y z
N MET A 1 -27.83 19.73 -55.11
CA MET A 1 -29.18 19.24 -55.43
C MET A 1 -29.77 18.64 -54.17
N PRO A 2 -30.50 19.45 -53.38
CA PRO A 2 -31.12 19.07 -52.13
C PRO A 2 -32.57 18.61 -52.34
N SER A 3 -33.08 17.74 -51.48
CA SER A 3 -34.52 17.45 -51.40
C SER A 3 -35.01 17.71 -49.98
N THR A 4 -35.50 18.92 -49.82
CA THR A 4 -36.38 19.41 -48.76
C THR A 4 -37.69 18.60 -48.70
N THR A 5 -38.20 18.33 -47.50
CA THR A 5 -39.63 18.55 -47.18
C THR A 5 -39.81 18.80 -45.69
N SER A 6 -40.37 19.97 -45.40
CA SER A 6 -40.90 20.49 -44.14
C SER A 6 -42.42 20.31 -44.13
N ALA A 7 -43.00 19.99 -42.96
CA ALA A 7 -44.37 20.32 -42.50
C ALA A 7 -44.52 19.68 -41.09
N LEU A 8 -44.50 20.38 -39.95
CA LEU A 8 -45.41 21.36 -39.32
C LEU A 8 -46.85 20.87 -39.02
N ALA A 9 -47.18 20.90 -37.71
CA ALA A 9 -48.50 20.93 -37.04
C ALA A 9 -49.35 19.65 -37.12
N SER A 10 -49.85 19.07 -36.02
CA SER A 10 -50.73 19.68 -35.01
C SER A 10 -51.03 18.70 -33.86
N ALA A 11 -51.46 19.23 -32.71
CA ALA A 11 -51.83 18.51 -31.51
C ALA A 11 -53.09 17.64 -31.68
N HIS A 12 -53.10 16.45 -31.08
CA HIS A 12 -54.31 15.82 -30.55
C HIS A 12 -53.94 14.91 -29.39
N GLY A 13 -54.47 15.23 -28.20
CA GLY A 13 -54.40 14.37 -27.04
C GLY A 13 -55.29 13.14 -27.23
N VAL A 14 -54.77 11.98 -26.84
CA VAL A 14 -55.56 10.79 -26.56
C VAL A 14 -54.97 10.15 -25.31
N ALA A 15 -55.78 10.14 -24.26
CA ALA A 15 -55.53 9.41 -23.03
C ALA A 15 -55.48 7.90 -23.34
N SER A 16 -54.31 7.28 -23.22
CA SER A 16 -54.23 5.82 -23.21
C SER A 16 -54.47 5.33 -21.78
N SER A 17 -55.70 4.89 -21.51
CA SER A 17 -56.04 4.06 -20.36
C SER A 17 -55.18 2.80 -20.39
N SER A 18 -54.20 2.69 -19.48
CA SER A 18 -53.46 1.45 -19.27
C SER A 18 -54.42 0.41 -18.69
N ALA A 19 -54.82 -0.54 -19.53
CA ALA A 19 -55.46 -1.77 -19.10
C ALA A 19 -54.52 -2.49 -18.13
N ILE A 20 -55.01 -2.71 -16.91
CA ILE A 20 -54.28 -3.40 -15.84
C ILE A 20 -54.29 -4.90 -16.17
N ASP A 21 -53.10 -5.47 -16.34
CA ASP A 21 -52.90 -6.91 -16.51
C ASP A 21 -53.36 -7.65 -15.23
N PRO A 22 -54.35 -8.55 -15.30
CA PRO A 22 -54.96 -9.18 -14.11
C PRO A 22 -54.03 -10.16 -13.38
N THR A 23 -52.82 -10.38 -13.88
CA THR A 23 -51.80 -11.24 -13.25
C THR A 23 -50.78 -10.47 -12.40
N HIS A 24 -50.81 -9.14 -12.43
CA HIS A 24 -49.87 -8.29 -11.70
C HIS A 24 -50.45 -7.87 -10.35
N LEU A 25 -50.17 -8.65 -9.30
CA LEU A 25 -50.48 -8.29 -7.91
C LEU A 25 -49.74 -6.99 -7.54
N ALA A 26 -50.49 -5.94 -7.21
CA ALA A 26 -49.92 -4.70 -6.71
C ALA A 26 -49.38 -4.94 -5.27
N PRO A 27 -48.28 -4.28 -4.86
CA PRO A 27 -47.68 -4.47 -3.53
C PRO A 27 -48.62 -4.11 -2.36
N GLU A 28 -49.73 -3.42 -2.65
CA GLU A 28 -50.81 -3.16 -1.69
C GLU A 28 -51.71 -4.38 -1.42
N ASP A 29 -51.77 -5.36 -2.31
CA ASP A 29 -52.64 -6.53 -2.20
C ASP A 29 -52.02 -7.66 -1.36
N ALA A 30 -50.70 -7.68 -1.20
CA ALA A 30 -49.98 -8.71 -0.44
C ALA A 30 -50.14 -8.58 1.09
N TYR A 31 -50.53 -7.41 1.61
CA TYR A 31 -50.52 -7.11 3.05
C TYR A 31 -51.90 -7.05 3.72
N TYR A 32 -53.01 -7.15 2.96
CA TYR A 32 -54.37 -7.01 3.50
C TYR A 32 -55.21 -8.29 3.49
N LYS A 33 -54.61 -9.45 3.69
CA LYS A 33 -55.34 -10.66 4.11
C LYS A 33 -55.16 -10.91 5.60
N LEU A 34 -55.93 -10.19 6.42
CA LEU A 34 -56.22 -10.63 7.78
C LEU A 34 -57.67 -10.30 8.16
N SER A 35 -58.49 -11.37 8.23
CA SER A 35 -59.66 -11.55 9.09
C SER A 35 -60.73 -10.46 9.12
N SER A 36 -61.73 -10.61 8.24
CA SER A 36 -63.06 -10.02 8.39
C SER A 36 -63.84 -10.77 9.47
N ALA A 37 -63.76 -10.32 10.73
CA ALA A 37 -64.80 -10.55 11.74
C ALA A 37 -64.52 -9.72 13.00
N GLY A 38 -65.42 -8.79 13.34
CA GLY A 38 -65.55 -8.27 14.70
C GLY A 38 -65.30 -6.77 14.88
N ALA A 39 -66.35 -6.10 15.39
CA ALA A 39 -66.31 -4.83 16.13
C ALA A 39 -66.16 -3.53 15.32
N ALA A 40 -67.25 -3.17 14.65
CA ALA A 40 -67.63 -1.79 14.43
C ALA A 40 -68.00 -1.12 15.77
N MET A 41 -67.07 -0.43 16.43
CA MET A 41 -67.37 0.66 17.40
C MET A 41 -66.07 1.39 17.78
N SER A 42 -65.56 2.26 16.89
CA SER A 42 -64.79 3.49 17.24
C SER A 42 -64.42 4.27 15.96
N ALA A 43 -65.40 4.48 15.07
CA ALA A 43 -65.15 4.93 13.71
C ALA A 43 -65.03 6.45 13.53
N ARG A 44 -65.28 7.30 14.54
CA ARG A 44 -65.26 8.77 14.36
C ARG A 44 -64.01 9.49 14.84
N LYS A 45 -63.29 8.98 15.85
CA LYS A 45 -62.05 9.63 16.33
C LYS A 45 -60.77 9.09 15.69
N ARG A 46 -60.87 7.94 14.99
CA ARG A 46 -59.74 7.33 14.25
C ARG A 46 -59.60 7.88 12.83
N VAL A 47 -60.67 8.43 12.24
CA VAL A 47 -60.68 8.92 10.85
C VAL A 47 -59.84 10.19 10.67
N ASP A 48 -59.78 11.10 11.65
CA ASP A 48 -58.98 12.32 11.53
C ASP A 48 -57.47 12.09 11.81
N ARG A 49 -57.13 11.15 12.70
CA ARG A 49 -55.74 10.70 12.88
C ARG A 49 -55.27 9.81 11.72
N ALA A 50 -56.14 8.98 11.15
CA ALA A 50 -55.81 8.15 9.98
C ALA A 50 -55.70 8.96 8.68
N ARG A 51 -56.51 10.01 8.49
CA ARG A 51 -56.38 10.93 7.34
C ARG A 51 -55.10 11.76 7.40
N SER A 52 -54.60 12.06 8.59
CA SER A 52 -53.32 12.77 8.78
C SER A 52 -52.10 11.85 8.60
N ALA A 53 -52.20 10.56 8.97
CA ALA A 53 -51.14 9.57 8.76
C ALA A 53 -51.08 9.04 7.30
N SER A 54 -52.24 8.95 6.63
CA SER A 54 -52.36 8.51 5.23
C SER A 54 -51.73 9.47 4.24
N ARG A 55 -51.53 10.74 4.62
CA ARG A 55 -50.93 11.76 3.76
C ARG A 55 -49.43 11.97 4.00
N ARG A 56 -48.77 11.09 4.77
CA ARG A 56 -47.32 10.98 4.72
C ARG A 56 -46.99 10.31 3.40
N ARG A 57 -46.86 11.13 2.33
CA ARG A 57 -46.36 10.70 1.02
C ARG A 57 -45.27 9.66 1.28
N LYS A 58 -45.51 8.39 0.94
CA LYS A 58 -44.47 7.36 0.99
C LYS A 58 -43.33 7.96 0.18
N GLY A 59 -42.25 8.31 0.85
CA GLY A 59 -41.09 8.90 0.19
C GLY A 59 -40.63 7.90 -0.87
N HIS A 60 -40.12 8.39 -2.00
CA HIS A 60 -39.52 7.51 -2.99
C HIS A 60 -38.47 6.63 -2.30
N TYR A 61 -38.50 5.33 -2.56
CA TYR A 61 -37.50 4.41 -2.06
C TYR A 61 -36.11 4.89 -2.50
N LYS A 62 -35.13 4.92 -1.60
CA LYS A 62 -33.77 5.33 -1.93
C LYS A 62 -32.82 4.16 -1.74
N LYS A 63 -31.91 3.94 -2.69
CA LYS A 63 -30.93 2.83 -2.68
C LYS A 63 -29.73 3.12 -1.76
N LEU A 64 -29.99 3.52 -0.51
CA LEU A 64 -28.98 3.80 0.51
C LEU A 64 -29.05 2.72 1.58
N LEU A 65 -27.99 1.92 1.72
CA LEU A 65 -27.95 0.78 2.64
C LEU A 65 -27.95 1.21 4.13
N TRP A 66 -27.55 2.45 4.42
CA TRP A 66 -27.30 2.95 5.77
C TRP A 66 -28.40 3.86 6.33
N PHE A 67 -29.35 4.28 5.49
CA PHE A 67 -30.41 5.20 5.89
C PHE A 67 -31.70 4.43 6.22
N LYS A 68 -32.26 4.62 7.42
CA LYS A 68 -33.53 3.99 7.83
C LYS A 68 -34.70 4.58 7.04
N GLN A 69 -35.42 3.74 6.31
CA GLN A 69 -36.51 4.14 5.43
C GLN A 69 -37.84 3.49 5.87
N PRO A 70 -39.00 4.06 5.48
CA PRO A 70 -40.32 3.51 5.83
C PRO A 70 -40.69 2.30 4.95
N PHE A 71 -39.71 1.47 4.60
CA PHE A 71 -39.85 0.25 3.81
C PHE A 71 -39.19 -0.90 4.59
N PRO A 72 -39.73 -2.13 4.53
CA PRO A 72 -39.09 -3.30 5.15
C PRO A 72 -37.67 -3.50 4.65
N ASP A 73 -36.80 -4.11 5.47
CA ASP A 73 -35.39 -4.32 5.12
C ASP A 73 -35.20 -5.20 3.86
N ASN A 74 -36.18 -6.07 3.56
CA ASN A 74 -36.19 -6.91 2.34
C ASN A 74 -36.88 -6.27 1.13
N TYR A 75 -37.30 -5.00 1.22
CA TYR A 75 -38.01 -4.33 0.13
C TYR A 75 -37.05 -3.96 -1.00
N THR A 76 -37.34 -4.47 -2.19
CA THR A 76 -36.64 -4.14 -3.44
C THR A 76 -37.65 -3.59 -4.44
N ASP A 77 -37.34 -2.45 -5.06
CA ASP A 77 -38.20 -1.86 -6.08
C ASP A 77 -38.04 -2.60 -7.42
N GLU A 78 -38.91 -3.57 -7.69
CA GLU A 78 -38.85 -4.46 -8.86
C GLU A 78 -38.81 -3.69 -10.19
N LYS A 79 -39.42 -2.50 -10.27
CA LYS A 79 -39.47 -1.70 -11.50
C LYS A 79 -38.17 -0.98 -11.81
N THR A 80 -37.47 -0.48 -10.78
CA THR A 80 -36.26 0.34 -10.97
C THR A 80 -34.98 -0.40 -10.56
N PHE A 81 -35.07 -1.63 -10.05
CA PHE A 81 -33.95 -2.37 -9.48
C PHE A 81 -32.78 -2.50 -10.45
N LEU A 82 -33.07 -2.96 -11.68
CA LEU A 82 -32.06 -3.23 -12.71
C LEU A 82 -31.66 -1.99 -13.52
N ASP A 83 -32.46 -0.92 -13.50
CA ASP A 83 -32.23 0.29 -14.31
C ASP A 83 -30.91 0.99 -14.01
N HIS A 84 -30.38 0.80 -12.80
CA HIS A 84 -29.14 1.43 -12.33
C HIS A 84 -27.97 0.44 -12.26
N LEU A 85 -28.11 -0.76 -12.85
CA LEU A 85 -27.03 -1.75 -12.90
C LEU A 85 -25.95 -1.27 -13.85
N GLN A 86 -24.84 -0.80 -13.29
CA GLN A 86 -23.70 -0.33 -14.07
C GLN A 86 -22.71 -1.47 -14.24
N ARG A 87 -22.44 -1.85 -15.48
CA ARG A 87 -21.33 -2.76 -15.81
C ARG A 87 -20.08 -1.94 -16.01
N ASN A 88 -19.00 -2.35 -15.34
CA ASN A 88 -17.66 -1.77 -15.52
C ASN A 88 -17.58 -0.23 -15.35
N PRO A 89 -18.25 0.41 -14.36
CA PRO A 89 -18.27 1.87 -14.22
C PRO A 89 -16.90 2.51 -13.92
N ARG A 90 -15.93 1.71 -13.45
CA ARG A 90 -14.54 2.14 -13.18
C ARG A 90 -13.53 1.49 -14.13
N LEU A 91 -13.94 1.08 -15.33
CA LEU A 91 -13.02 0.52 -16.31
C LEU A 91 -12.07 1.60 -16.81
N GLN A 92 -10.83 1.56 -16.32
CA GLN A 92 -9.74 2.31 -16.92
C GLN A 92 -9.10 1.43 -18.00
N PRO A 93 -9.11 1.84 -19.28
CA PRO A 93 -8.40 1.11 -20.33
C PRO A 93 -6.90 1.11 -19.99
N TYR A 94 -6.23 -0.03 -20.20
CA TYR A 94 -4.80 -0.09 -19.96
C TYR A 94 -4.10 0.50 -21.18
N GLU A 95 -3.33 1.56 -20.98
CA GLU A 95 -2.39 2.06 -21.99
C GLU A 95 -1.20 1.11 -22.08
N PHE A 96 -0.85 0.66 -23.29
CA PHE A 96 0.22 -0.32 -23.50
C PHE A 96 1.54 0.11 -22.86
N TRP A 97 1.95 1.36 -23.06
CA TRP A 97 3.21 1.88 -22.54
C TRP A 97 3.20 2.04 -21.01
N SER A 98 2.05 2.40 -20.42
CA SER A 98 1.92 2.45 -18.96
C SER A 98 2.01 1.05 -18.35
N LEU A 99 1.37 0.07 -18.98
CA LEU A 99 1.41 -1.32 -18.52
C LEU A 99 2.81 -1.93 -18.65
N MET A 100 3.50 -1.64 -19.76
CA MET A 100 4.88 -2.06 -19.95
C MET A 100 5.79 -1.40 -18.90
N ALA A 101 5.59 -0.12 -18.60
CA ALA A 101 6.26 0.59 -17.53
C ALA A 101 6.00 -0.03 -16.14
N ASP A 102 4.78 -0.44 -15.84
CA ASP A 102 4.45 -1.12 -14.57
C ASP A 102 5.06 -2.54 -14.49
N SER A 103 5.16 -3.25 -15.62
CA SER A 103 5.76 -4.59 -15.69
C SER A 103 7.25 -4.61 -15.32
N THR A 104 7.94 -3.47 -15.40
CA THR A 104 9.36 -3.33 -15.00
C THR A 104 9.59 -3.70 -13.54
N VAL A 105 8.60 -3.54 -12.66
CA VAL A 105 8.71 -3.94 -11.25
C VAL A 105 8.83 -5.47 -11.13
N ILE A 106 8.09 -6.21 -11.94
CA ILE A 106 8.18 -7.67 -11.95
C ILE A 106 9.54 -8.08 -12.51
N VAL A 107 9.94 -7.47 -13.63
CA VAL A 107 11.23 -7.77 -14.29
C VAL A 107 12.42 -7.48 -13.39
N GLN A 108 12.43 -6.36 -12.64
CA GLN A 108 13.50 -6.07 -11.68
C GLN A 108 13.64 -7.15 -10.60
N HIS A 109 12.52 -7.68 -10.08
CA HIS A 109 12.58 -8.74 -9.07
C HIS A 109 13.11 -10.05 -9.67
N VAL A 110 12.58 -10.46 -10.82
CA VAL A 110 13.05 -11.67 -11.53
C VAL A 110 14.53 -11.53 -11.92
N ALA A 111 14.96 -10.35 -12.36
CA ALA A 111 16.37 -10.07 -12.66
C ALA A 111 17.24 -10.16 -11.40
N SER A 112 16.79 -9.67 -10.24
CA SER A 112 17.53 -9.81 -8.98
C SER A 112 17.69 -11.27 -8.54
N VAL A 113 16.64 -12.09 -8.71
CA VAL A 113 16.69 -13.55 -8.46
C VAL A 113 17.67 -14.22 -9.44
N ALA A 114 17.62 -13.85 -10.72
CA ALA A 114 18.52 -14.40 -11.73
C ALA A 114 19.99 -14.03 -11.45
N ILE A 115 20.28 -12.78 -11.06
CA ILE A 115 21.62 -12.34 -10.64
C ILE A 115 22.08 -13.15 -9.43
N PHE A 116 21.22 -13.34 -8.43
CA PHE A 116 21.54 -14.17 -7.27
C PHE A 116 21.94 -15.60 -7.67
N CYS A 117 21.15 -16.25 -8.54
CA CYS A 117 21.46 -17.57 -9.06
C CYS A 117 22.79 -17.60 -9.86
N CYS A 118 23.03 -16.59 -10.70
CA CYS A 118 24.27 -16.49 -11.48
C CYS A 118 25.49 -16.34 -10.56
N CYS A 119 25.40 -15.49 -9.53
CA CYS A 119 26.45 -15.33 -8.52
C CYS A 119 26.69 -16.64 -7.76
N PHE A 120 25.63 -17.33 -7.34
CA PHE A 120 25.75 -18.62 -6.66
C PHE A 120 26.46 -19.66 -7.55
N VAL A 121 26.04 -19.82 -8.80
CA VAL A 121 26.68 -20.74 -9.75
C VAL A 121 28.15 -20.35 -10.01
N ALA A 122 28.45 -19.06 -10.13
CA ALA A 122 29.82 -18.58 -10.31
C ALA A 122 30.73 -18.87 -9.11
N ILE A 123 30.20 -18.76 -7.88
CA ILE A 123 30.89 -19.14 -6.65
C ILE A 123 31.04 -20.67 -6.58
N PHE A 124 29.99 -21.42 -6.92
CA PHE A 124 29.99 -22.89 -6.88
C PHE A 124 30.97 -23.51 -7.89
N GLN A 125 31.15 -22.88 -9.06
CA GLN A 125 32.14 -23.27 -10.07
C GLN A 125 33.54 -22.69 -9.81
N GLU A 126 33.77 -22.02 -8.67
CA GLU A 126 35.04 -21.37 -8.30
C GLU A 126 35.56 -20.34 -9.32
N ARG A 127 34.67 -19.79 -10.17
CA ARG A 127 35.02 -18.78 -11.18
C ARG A 127 35.19 -17.38 -10.59
N VAL A 128 34.47 -17.10 -9.51
CA VAL A 128 34.45 -15.79 -8.85
C VAL A 128 34.62 -15.99 -7.36
N SER A 129 35.47 -15.15 -6.75
CA SER A 129 35.65 -15.20 -5.29
C SER A 129 34.38 -14.72 -4.59
N PRO A 130 33.84 -15.47 -3.61
CA PRO A 130 32.66 -15.07 -2.85
C PRO A 130 32.82 -13.71 -2.15
N LEU A 131 34.04 -13.39 -1.71
CA LEU A 131 34.38 -12.12 -1.08
C LEU A 131 34.25 -10.93 -2.06
N SER A 132 34.61 -11.12 -3.33
CA SER A 132 34.42 -10.09 -4.36
C SER A 132 32.95 -9.79 -4.61
N VAL A 133 32.10 -10.83 -4.64
CA VAL A 133 30.64 -10.66 -4.84
C VAL A 133 30.03 -9.88 -3.68
N VAL A 134 30.28 -10.32 -2.45
CA VAL A 134 29.69 -9.67 -1.27
C VAL A 134 30.25 -8.27 -1.05
N SER A 135 31.55 -8.03 -1.29
CA SER A 135 32.11 -6.68 -1.15
C SER A 135 31.53 -5.68 -2.15
N TRP A 136 31.34 -6.10 -3.41
CA TRP A 136 30.69 -5.25 -4.41
C TRP A 136 29.23 -4.98 -4.06
N ALA A 137 28.51 -6.00 -3.58
CA ALA A 137 27.11 -5.86 -3.16
C ALA A 137 26.95 -4.98 -1.91
N SER A 138 27.81 -5.13 -0.90
CA SER A 138 27.85 -4.25 0.27
C SER A 138 28.22 -2.82 -0.09
N PHE A 139 29.15 -2.62 -1.03
CA PHE A 139 29.49 -1.29 -1.57
C PHE A 139 28.27 -0.65 -2.27
N CYS A 140 27.57 -1.40 -3.11
CA CYS A 140 26.34 -0.93 -3.76
C CYS A 140 25.23 -0.61 -2.73
N THR A 141 25.10 -1.43 -1.69
CA THR A 141 24.13 -1.24 -0.60
C THR A 141 24.45 0.02 0.20
N PHE A 142 25.73 0.26 0.50
CA PHE A 142 26.17 1.49 1.15
C PHE A 142 25.91 2.73 0.27
N LEU A 143 26.20 2.65 -1.03
CA LEU A 143 25.92 3.74 -1.96
C LEU A 143 24.41 4.03 -2.06
N ALA A 144 23.58 2.99 -2.11
CA ALA A 144 22.13 3.11 -2.09
C ALA A 144 21.62 3.74 -0.79
N TRP A 145 22.20 3.37 0.36
CA TRP A 145 21.89 3.99 1.65
C TRP A 145 22.32 5.46 1.71
N ALA A 146 23.52 5.79 1.24
CA ALA A 146 24.01 7.17 1.20
C ALA A 146 23.16 8.04 0.27
N LEU A 147 22.73 7.49 -0.87
CA LEU A 147 21.81 8.18 -1.79
C LEU A 147 20.43 8.41 -1.16
N TRP A 148 19.91 7.41 -0.44
CA TRP A 148 18.66 7.55 0.31
C TRP A 148 18.77 8.60 1.42
N ASP A 149 19.84 8.56 2.20
CA ASP A 149 20.10 9.52 3.28
C ASP A 149 20.29 10.95 2.73
N TYR A 150 20.91 11.11 1.56
CA TYR A 150 20.98 12.39 0.84
C TYR A 150 19.59 12.91 0.42
N TRP A 151 18.72 12.05 -0.11
CA TRP A 151 17.36 12.46 -0.48
C TRP A 151 16.50 12.83 0.72
N MET A 152 16.58 12.06 1.80
CA MET A 152 15.96 12.43 3.08
C MET A 152 16.51 13.77 3.58
N GLY A 153 17.81 14.01 3.35
CA GLY A 153 18.50 15.29 3.54
C GLY A 153 17.73 16.47 2.98
N GLN A 154 17.42 16.38 1.68
CA GLN A 154 16.74 17.41 0.91
C GLN A 154 15.30 17.61 1.37
N GLU A 155 14.56 16.53 1.62
CA GLU A 155 13.15 16.63 2.04
C GLU A 155 12.97 17.32 3.39
N GLU A 156 13.86 17.05 4.35
CA GLU A 156 13.84 17.73 5.64
C GLU A 156 14.23 19.21 5.51
N ALA A 157 15.17 19.55 4.63
CA ALA A 157 15.56 20.94 4.39
C ALA A 157 14.42 21.73 3.72
N GLU A 158 13.77 21.13 2.71
CA GLU A 158 12.58 21.69 2.07
C GLU A 158 11.45 21.87 3.10
N ALA A 159 11.16 20.86 3.91
CA ALA A 159 10.15 20.95 4.97
C ALA A 159 10.47 22.05 6.01
N ALA A 160 11.74 22.20 6.40
CA ALA A 160 12.16 23.27 7.30
C ALA A 160 12.00 24.66 6.67
N THR A 161 12.28 24.81 5.37
CA THR A 161 12.02 26.08 4.67
C THR A 161 10.54 26.40 4.58
N VAL A 162 9.69 25.41 4.31
CA VAL A 162 8.23 25.57 4.28
C VAL A 162 7.70 25.95 5.66
N ALA A 163 8.15 25.27 6.72
CA ALA A 163 7.77 25.59 8.09
C ALA A 163 8.21 27.00 8.50
N ALA A 164 9.42 27.43 8.10
CA ALA A 164 9.89 28.79 8.37
C ALA A 164 9.10 29.86 7.61
N ILE A 165 8.64 29.54 6.39
CA ILE A 165 7.74 30.43 5.62
C ILE A 165 6.36 30.51 6.30
N GLU A 166 5.82 29.39 6.75
CA GLU A 166 4.54 29.31 7.46
C GLU A 166 4.59 30.08 8.79
N ASP A 167 5.65 29.92 9.58
CA ASP A 167 5.85 30.65 10.83
C ASP A 167 5.96 32.16 10.60
N ARG A 168 6.68 32.57 9.54
CA ARG A 168 6.75 33.98 9.12
C ARG A 168 5.40 34.54 8.66
N ASN A 169 4.59 33.73 7.99
CA ASN A 169 3.26 34.14 7.56
C ASN A 169 2.31 34.29 8.76
N ASN A 170 2.36 33.35 9.70
CA ASN A 170 1.58 33.38 10.94
C ASN A 170 1.96 34.59 11.81
N THR A 171 3.25 34.90 11.96
CA THR A 171 3.70 36.11 12.69
C THR A 171 3.30 37.41 11.99
N MET A 172 3.28 37.45 10.65
CA MET A 172 2.80 38.62 9.91
C MET A 172 1.28 38.82 10.09
N GLU A 173 0.48 37.75 10.09
CA GLU A 173 -0.96 37.81 10.38
C GLU A 173 -1.24 38.23 11.83
N GLU A 174 -0.39 37.82 12.78
CA GLU A 174 -0.48 38.23 14.19
C GLU A 174 -0.12 39.72 14.39
N LEU A 175 0.89 40.24 13.68
CA LEU A 175 1.19 41.69 13.65
C LEU A 175 0.12 42.53 12.93
N SER A 176 -0.51 41.96 11.90
CA SER A 176 -1.59 42.61 11.15
C SER A 176 -2.88 42.71 11.98
N SER A 177 -3.12 41.76 12.87
CA SER A 177 -4.28 41.77 13.77
C SER A 177 -4.07 42.69 14.99
N THR A 178 -2.83 42.87 15.47
CA THR A 178 -2.52 43.81 16.57
C THR A 178 -2.42 45.28 16.15
N SER A 179 -2.22 45.59 14.86
CA SER A 179 -2.21 46.97 14.34
C SER A 179 -3.61 47.58 14.12
N SER A 180 -4.69 46.84 14.41
CA SER A 180 -6.08 47.31 14.32
C SER A 180 -6.66 47.93 15.61
N THR A 181 -5.86 48.06 16.68
CA THR A 181 -6.23 48.81 17.90
C THR A 181 -5.31 50.02 18.08
N GLY A 182 -5.62 51.11 17.38
CA GLY A 182 -4.85 52.35 17.47
C GLY A 182 -5.59 53.57 16.97
N SER A 183 -6.67 53.99 17.64
CA SER A 183 -7.15 55.38 17.67
C SER A 183 -8.34 55.54 18.64
N ALA A 184 -8.05 55.83 19.91
CA ALA A 184 -8.95 56.61 20.75
C ALA A 184 -8.12 57.35 21.81
N THR A 185 -8.08 58.67 21.66
CA THR A 185 -7.45 59.65 22.55
C THR A 185 -8.07 59.65 23.96
N GLU A 186 -7.22 59.95 24.94
CA GLU A 186 -7.51 60.17 26.37
C GLU A 186 -8.75 61.03 26.68
N PRO A 187 -9.23 60.99 27.94
CA PRO A 187 -8.91 62.16 28.77
C PRO A 187 -8.30 61.82 30.13
N ARG A 188 -7.46 62.76 30.58
CA ARG A 188 -6.72 62.83 31.83
C ARG A 188 -7.61 62.75 33.08
N GLY A 189 -7.17 61.96 34.06
CA GLY A 189 -7.65 61.97 35.44
C GLY A 189 -6.50 61.63 36.41
N LEU A 190 -6.20 62.55 37.32
CA LEU A 190 -5.10 62.54 38.28
C LEU A 190 -5.40 61.58 39.46
N GLY A 191 -4.52 60.64 39.81
CA GLY A 191 -4.72 59.74 40.96
C GLY A 191 -3.58 58.76 41.29
N LEU A 192 -2.69 59.21 42.18
CA LEU A 192 -1.76 58.53 43.11
C LEU A 192 -1.73 56.97 43.26
N LEU A 193 -0.51 56.41 43.10
CA LEU A 193 0.16 55.24 43.73
C LEU A 193 -0.65 54.03 44.26
N LEU A 194 -0.30 52.80 43.82
CA LEU A 194 0.44 51.78 44.59
C LEU A 194 0.64 50.49 43.78
N ALA A 195 1.86 49.96 43.83
CA ALA A 195 2.20 48.63 43.35
C ALA A 195 1.63 47.58 44.31
N GLU A 196 0.97 46.55 43.79
CA GLU A 196 0.75 45.33 44.57
C GLU A 196 0.93 44.06 43.75
N ASP A 197 1.88 43.30 44.27
CA ASP A 197 2.39 42.00 43.91
C ASP A 197 1.40 40.92 44.39
N ARG A 198 0.99 39.98 43.52
CA ARG A 198 0.34 38.73 43.99
C ARG A 198 0.87 37.49 43.29
N HIS A 199 1.79 36.89 44.02
CA HIS A 199 2.30 35.53 44.01
C HIS A 199 1.25 34.38 44.03
N ARG A 200 1.55 33.36 43.19
CA ARG A 200 1.66 31.88 43.48
C ARG A 200 0.40 31.05 43.78
N PRO A 201 0.50 29.68 43.88
CA PRO A 201 1.42 28.66 43.30
C PRO A 201 0.63 27.54 42.56
N GLY A 202 1.18 26.70 41.66
CA GLY A 202 2.13 25.60 41.87
C GLY A 202 1.41 24.24 41.95
N HIS A 203 1.83 23.25 41.14
CA HIS A 203 2.12 21.88 41.60
C HIS A 203 2.64 20.99 40.45
N SER A 204 3.91 20.63 40.60
CA SER A 204 4.62 19.54 39.94
C SER A 204 4.21 18.17 40.51
N HIS A 205 4.14 17.14 39.67
CA HIS A 205 4.44 15.77 40.10
C HIS A 205 5.11 14.99 38.96
N ASN A 206 6.43 14.79 39.11
CA ASN A 206 7.17 13.69 38.52
C ASN A 206 7.00 12.47 39.43
N THR A 207 6.71 11.31 38.84
CA THR A 207 7.01 10.01 39.45
C THR A 207 7.53 9.07 38.37
N SER A 208 8.85 8.93 38.35
CA SER A 208 9.56 7.84 37.68
C SER A 208 9.45 6.58 38.53
N VAL A 209 9.02 5.46 37.93
CA VAL A 209 9.30 4.12 38.44
C VAL A 209 9.84 3.28 37.29
N THR A 210 11.08 2.85 37.50
CA THR A 210 11.83 1.85 36.76
C THR A 210 11.12 0.50 36.70
N SER A 211 11.10 -0.14 35.54
CA SER A 211 11.15 -1.60 35.46
C SER A 211 12.00 -2.06 34.26
N ILE A 212 13.08 -2.74 34.63
CA ILE A 212 13.92 -3.57 33.78
C ILE A 212 13.14 -4.87 33.53
N ALA A 213 12.91 -5.22 32.26
CA ALA A 213 12.69 -6.61 31.87
C ALA A 213 12.98 -6.80 30.38
N SER A 214 14.03 -7.56 30.12
CA SER A 214 14.29 -8.29 28.89
C SER A 214 13.11 -9.19 28.49
N ASN A 215 12.91 -9.44 27.20
CA ASN A 215 12.93 -10.81 26.71
C ASN A 215 12.92 -10.98 25.18
N VAL A 216 13.73 -11.96 24.80
CA VAL A 216 13.82 -12.65 23.52
C VAL A 216 12.79 -13.79 23.50
N SER A 217 12.38 -14.17 22.28
CA SER A 217 11.80 -15.46 21.84
C SER A 217 10.32 -15.81 22.10
N SER A 218 9.58 -15.79 20.98
CA SER A 218 8.79 -16.87 20.34
C SER A 218 7.63 -17.58 21.06
N THR A 219 6.66 -17.95 20.21
CA THR A 219 5.66 -19.03 20.27
C THR A 219 4.21 -18.70 20.64
N SER A 220 3.36 -19.33 19.84
CA SER A 220 1.91 -19.32 19.70
C SER A 220 1.11 -19.64 20.96
N ARG A 221 -0.05 -18.98 21.12
CA ARG A 221 -1.28 -19.62 21.59
C ARG A 221 -2.52 -18.82 21.19
N ALA A 222 -3.51 -19.56 20.70
CA ALA A 222 -4.85 -19.10 20.34
C ALA A 222 -5.68 -18.74 21.58
N GLY A 223 -6.55 -17.74 21.42
CA GLY A 223 -7.56 -17.33 22.40
C GLY A 223 -8.27 -16.09 21.89
N GLY A 224 -9.43 -16.28 21.27
CA GLY A 224 -10.19 -15.20 20.64
C GLY A 224 -10.85 -14.26 21.63
N LEU A 225 -11.04 -13.01 21.21
CA LEU A 225 -12.22 -12.18 21.47
C LEU A 225 -12.19 -10.94 20.56
N THR A 226 -13.28 -10.81 19.79
CA THR A 226 -13.87 -9.59 19.20
C THR A 226 -13.02 -8.70 18.29
N VAL A 227 -13.20 -8.93 16.99
CA VAL A 227 -12.76 -8.10 15.86
C VAL A 227 -13.56 -6.80 15.81
N ALA A 228 -12.87 -5.67 15.89
CA ALA A 228 -13.33 -4.37 15.37
C ALA A 228 -12.49 -4.04 14.12
N PRO A 229 -13.08 -3.74 12.95
CA PRO A 229 -12.31 -3.53 11.74
C PRO A 229 -11.90 -2.06 11.56
N ASN A 230 -10.65 -1.89 11.12
CA ASN A 230 -10.16 -0.82 10.24
C ASN A 230 -9.88 0.58 10.82
N SER A 231 -8.63 0.75 11.25
CA SER A 231 -7.85 1.98 11.00
C SER A 231 -6.36 1.64 10.90
N ILE A 232 -5.94 1.14 9.73
CA ILE A 232 -4.51 1.05 9.40
C ILE A 232 -4.09 2.45 8.93
N THR A 233 -3.80 3.33 9.88
CA THR A 233 -2.75 4.32 9.63
C THR A 233 -1.47 3.53 9.37
N PRO A 234 -0.69 3.84 8.32
CA PRO A 234 0.66 3.30 8.25
C PRO A 234 1.32 3.71 9.57
N ILE A 235 1.72 2.73 10.37
CA ILE A 235 2.52 2.97 11.56
C ILE A 235 3.84 3.52 11.03
N TYR A 236 3.90 4.84 10.83
CA TYR A 236 5.14 5.57 10.87
C TYR A 236 5.64 5.37 12.29
N HIS A 237 6.45 4.34 12.50
CA HIS A 237 7.28 4.26 13.69
C HIS A 237 8.08 5.56 13.67
N ARG A 238 7.77 6.49 14.60
CA ARG A 238 8.68 7.60 14.88
C ARG A 238 10.06 6.98 15.09
N PRO A 239 11.12 7.47 14.43
CA PRO A 239 12.48 7.05 14.74
C PRO A 239 12.65 7.18 16.26
N TYR A 240 13.28 6.19 16.89
CA TYR A 240 13.66 6.28 18.29
C TYR A 240 14.60 7.48 18.43
N VAL A 241 14.07 8.58 18.95
CA VAL A 241 14.86 9.77 19.32
C VAL A 241 14.97 9.70 20.83
N ASP A 242 16.18 9.48 21.32
CA ASP A 242 16.45 9.54 22.75
C ASP A 242 16.53 11.03 23.13
N GLU A 243 15.49 11.52 23.82
CA GLU A 243 15.36 12.91 24.27
C GLU A 243 16.52 13.35 25.18
N THR A 244 17.28 12.40 25.74
CA THR A 244 18.42 12.69 26.62
C THR A 244 19.76 12.87 25.90
N SER A 245 19.80 12.60 24.58
CA SER A 245 21.05 12.59 23.82
C SER A 245 21.29 13.90 23.06
N SER A 246 22.51 14.43 23.14
CA SER A 246 22.94 15.68 22.48
C SER A 246 23.15 15.54 20.97
N LEU A 247 22.93 14.35 20.41
CA LEU A 247 23.12 14.07 18.99
C LEU A 247 21.86 14.45 18.20
N SER A 248 22.06 15.06 17.02
CA SER A 248 20.97 15.29 16.06
C SER A 248 20.18 13.98 15.81
N PRO A 249 18.84 14.02 15.71
CA PRO A 249 18.00 12.83 15.50
C PRO A 249 18.42 12.00 14.29
N ARG A 250 18.99 12.65 13.26
CA ARG A 250 19.54 11.97 12.07
C ARG A 250 20.76 11.12 12.41
N ASN A 251 21.67 11.64 13.22
CA ASN A 251 22.86 10.89 13.66
C ASN A 251 22.47 9.71 14.56
N GLN A 252 21.42 9.86 15.38
CA GLN A 252 20.88 8.75 16.16
C GLN A 252 20.31 7.65 15.26
N GLN A 253 19.56 8.00 14.22
CA GLN A 253 19.03 7.04 13.24
C GLN A 253 20.17 6.33 12.48
N ARG A 254 21.18 7.08 12.01
CA ARG A 254 22.36 6.51 11.34
C ARG A 254 23.12 5.54 12.26
N LEU A 255 23.30 5.90 13.53
CA LEU A 255 23.93 5.04 14.53
C LEU A 255 23.10 3.79 14.82
N ALA A 256 21.77 3.91 14.91
CA ALA A 256 20.87 2.77 15.09
C ALA A 256 20.94 1.80 13.90
N THR A 257 20.96 2.33 12.67
CA THR A 257 21.16 1.52 11.45
C THR A 257 22.52 0.84 11.45
N ALA A 258 23.60 1.56 11.74
CA ALA A 258 24.96 1.00 11.82
C ALA A 258 25.06 -0.09 12.91
N LYS A 259 24.46 0.14 14.08
CA LYS A 259 24.37 -0.85 15.16
C LYS A 259 23.63 -2.10 14.70
N SER A 260 22.49 -1.94 14.03
CA SER A 260 21.72 -3.08 13.51
C SER A 260 22.49 -3.87 12.45
N ALA A 261 23.20 -3.19 11.55
CA ALA A 261 24.03 -3.82 10.53
C ALA A 261 25.20 -4.60 11.15
N LEU A 262 25.86 -4.03 12.16
CA LEU A 262 26.92 -4.71 12.91
C LEU A 262 26.40 -5.96 13.63
N LEU A 263 25.20 -5.87 14.22
CA LEU A 263 24.56 -7.02 14.87
C LEU A 263 24.23 -8.13 13.87
N ILE A 264 23.70 -7.79 12.69
CA ILE A 264 23.43 -8.76 11.63
C ILE A 264 24.74 -9.39 11.15
N TYR A 265 25.78 -8.59 10.90
CA TYR A 265 27.09 -9.08 10.48
C TYR A 265 27.71 -10.05 11.51
N ALA A 266 27.72 -9.66 12.78
CA ALA A 266 28.22 -10.49 13.88
C ALA A 266 27.40 -11.78 14.05
N ALA A 267 26.07 -11.70 13.95
CA ALA A 267 25.19 -12.86 14.03
C ALA A 267 25.44 -13.84 12.87
N LEU A 268 25.59 -13.34 11.64
CA LEU A 268 25.90 -14.17 10.48
C LEU A 268 27.26 -14.86 10.64
N LEU A 269 28.29 -14.17 11.13
CA LEU A 269 29.59 -14.80 11.40
C LEU A 269 29.48 -15.94 12.42
N GLY A 270 28.74 -15.74 13.51
CA GLY A 270 28.52 -16.78 14.52
C GLY A 270 27.67 -17.95 14.04
N LEU A 271 26.66 -17.69 13.20
CA LEU A 271 25.74 -18.71 12.68
C LEU A 271 26.25 -19.42 11.43
N SER A 272 27.26 -18.89 10.73
CA SER A 272 27.77 -19.46 9.47
C SER A 272 28.19 -20.93 9.57
N PRO A 273 28.88 -21.40 10.63
CA PRO A 273 29.18 -22.83 10.79
C PRO A 273 27.94 -23.71 10.89
N ILE A 274 26.89 -23.20 11.54
CA ILE A 274 25.61 -23.91 11.71
C ILE A 274 24.86 -23.96 10.37
N LEU A 275 24.80 -22.83 9.64
CA LEU A 275 24.18 -22.78 8.32
C LEU A 275 24.88 -23.70 7.32
N ARG A 276 26.21 -23.88 7.45
CA ARG A 276 26.98 -24.83 6.65
C ARG A 276 26.55 -26.27 6.90
N SER A 277 26.43 -26.69 8.16
CA SER A 277 26.12 -28.08 8.51
C SER A 277 24.62 -28.42 8.46
N LEU A 278 23.73 -27.41 8.45
CA LEU A 278 22.28 -27.57 8.60
C LEU A 278 21.65 -28.58 7.64
N THR A 279 22.07 -28.59 6.38
CA THR A 279 21.48 -29.44 5.35
C THR A 279 22.50 -30.35 4.69
N GLU A 280 23.66 -30.58 5.31
CA GLU A 280 24.74 -31.43 4.78
C GLU A 280 24.28 -32.87 4.55
N SER A 281 23.44 -33.41 5.44
CA SER A 281 22.88 -34.76 5.36
C SER A 281 21.82 -34.95 4.26
N THR A 282 21.33 -33.87 3.65
CA THR A 282 20.34 -33.93 2.56
C THR A 282 21.04 -34.15 1.21
N THR A 283 20.40 -34.87 0.28
CA THR A 283 20.97 -35.11 -1.06
C THR A 283 20.98 -33.83 -1.91
N SER A 284 22.00 -33.68 -2.76
CA SER A 284 22.16 -32.50 -3.62
C SER A 284 20.97 -32.27 -4.55
N ASP A 285 20.44 -33.32 -5.17
CA ASP A 285 19.29 -33.23 -6.09
C ASP A 285 18.05 -32.64 -5.40
N SER A 286 17.80 -33.05 -4.15
CA SER A 286 16.71 -32.50 -3.34
C SER A 286 16.93 -31.03 -3.03
N ILE A 287 18.17 -30.60 -2.78
CA ILE A 287 18.51 -29.20 -2.49
C ILE A 287 18.30 -28.31 -3.72
N TRP A 288 18.72 -28.76 -4.91
CA TRP A 288 18.44 -28.04 -6.16
C TRP A 288 16.93 -27.93 -6.43
N ALA A 289 16.17 -29.00 -6.18
CA ALA A 289 14.71 -28.97 -6.32
C ALA A 289 14.04 -28.04 -5.31
N LEU A 290 14.39 -28.14 -4.03
CA LEU A 290 13.84 -27.32 -2.95
C LEU A 290 14.16 -25.84 -3.16
N SER A 291 15.41 -25.51 -3.50
CA SER A 291 15.81 -24.12 -3.77
C SER A 291 15.07 -23.54 -4.98
N THR A 292 14.90 -24.31 -6.05
CA THR A 292 14.10 -23.89 -7.22
C THR A 292 12.66 -23.59 -6.82
N TRP A 293 12.01 -24.46 -6.05
CA TRP A 293 10.64 -24.23 -5.59
C TRP A 293 10.53 -23.03 -4.66
N LEU A 294 11.48 -22.85 -3.73
CA LEU A 294 11.52 -21.71 -2.82
C LEU A 294 11.76 -20.39 -3.56
N LEU A 295 12.59 -20.37 -4.60
CA LEU A 295 12.77 -19.19 -5.45
C LEU A 295 11.52 -18.90 -6.28
N CYS A 296 10.83 -19.91 -6.79
CA CYS A 296 9.52 -19.76 -7.43
C CYS A 296 8.48 -19.18 -6.46
N MET A 297 8.43 -19.67 -5.21
CA MET A 297 7.56 -19.13 -4.16
C MET A 297 7.90 -17.69 -3.83
N ASN A 298 9.19 -17.35 -3.77
CA ASN A 298 9.65 -15.97 -3.60
C ASN A 298 9.10 -15.07 -4.72
N VAL A 299 9.24 -15.46 -5.98
CA VAL A 299 8.75 -14.67 -7.13
C VAL A 299 7.22 -14.58 -7.15
N ALA A 300 6.51 -15.67 -6.83
CA ALA A 300 5.05 -15.71 -6.89
C ALA A 300 4.36 -14.89 -5.79
N PHE A 301 4.93 -14.86 -4.58
CA PHE A 301 4.34 -14.19 -3.42
C PHE A 301 4.97 -12.82 -3.10
N PHE A 302 5.85 -12.32 -3.96
CA PHE A 302 6.42 -10.98 -3.79
C PHE A 302 5.33 -9.91 -3.97
N ASP A 303 5.33 -8.88 -3.11
CA ASP A 303 4.40 -7.76 -3.23
C ASP A 303 4.87 -6.79 -4.31
N TYR A 304 4.31 -6.93 -5.52
CA TYR A 304 4.56 -6.05 -6.66
C TYR A 304 3.69 -4.78 -6.64
N GLY A 305 2.74 -4.66 -5.69
CA GLY A 305 1.77 -3.58 -5.61
C GLY A 305 2.36 -2.28 -5.07
N ALA A 306 1.89 -1.14 -5.58
CA ALA A 306 2.37 0.18 -5.15
C ALA A 306 1.61 0.76 -3.94
N ALA A 307 0.29 0.55 -3.79
CA ALA A 307 -0.47 1.17 -2.69
C ALA A 307 -1.93 0.70 -2.40
N THR A 308 -2.59 -0.13 -3.22
CA THR A 308 -4.08 -0.14 -3.25
C THR A 308 -4.80 -1.48 -3.16
N GLY A 309 -4.16 -2.54 -2.64
CA GLY A 309 -4.82 -3.84 -2.44
C GLY A 309 -4.23 -4.61 -1.27
N ALA A 310 -4.99 -5.58 -0.75
CA ALA A 310 -4.63 -6.42 0.40
C ALA A 310 -3.14 -6.79 0.37
N HIS A 311 -2.36 -6.26 1.31
CA HIS A 311 -0.95 -6.58 1.44
C HIS A 311 -0.82 -8.07 1.71
N LEU A 312 -0.28 -8.80 0.73
CA LEU A 312 0.24 -10.14 0.99
C LEU A 312 1.31 -10.00 2.08
N PRO A 313 1.44 -10.96 3.01
CA PRO A 313 2.50 -10.91 4.00
C PRO A 313 3.85 -10.92 3.26
N ALA A 314 4.51 -9.76 3.18
CA ALA A 314 5.82 -9.61 2.54
C ALA A 314 6.84 -10.63 3.08
N SER A 315 6.59 -11.13 4.30
CA SER A 315 7.34 -12.18 4.96
C SER A 315 7.40 -13.50 4.18
N ILE A 316 6.36 -13.92 3.44
CA ILE A 316 6.37 -15.23 2.78
C ILE A 316 7.44 -15.27 1.69
N SER A 317 7.49 -14.22 0.86
CA SER A 317 8.45 -14.10 -0.23
C SER A 317 9.89 -14.01 0.29
N THR A 318 10.16 -13.07 1.21
CA THR A 318 11.51 -12.88 1.76
C THR A 318 11.98 -14.09 2.55
N ASN A 319 11.11 -14.75 3.33
CA ASN A 319 11.46 -15.97 4.07
C ASN A 319 11.77 -17.12 3.11
N SER A 320 11.02 -17.26 2.02
CA SER A 320 11.29 -18.28 1.00
C SER A 320 12.64 -18.05 0.32
N ALA A 321 12.98 -16.80 -0.01
CA ALA A 321 14.26 -16.45 -0.61
C ALA A 321 15.45 -16.69 0.34
N LEU A 322 15.32 -16.28 1.60
CA LEU A 322 16.35 -16.53 2.62
C LEU A 322 16.52 -18.03 2.86
N MET A 323 15.43 -18.81 2.92
CA MET A 323 15.49 -20.27 3.04
C MET A 323 16.13 -20.92 1.80
N ALA A 324 15.82 -20.46 0.59
CA ALA A 324 16.48 -20.95 -0.62
C ALA A 324 17.98 -20.71 -0.54
N SER A 325 18.39 -19.50 -0.12
CA SER A 325 19.79 -19.14 0.04
C SER A 325 20.50 -19.94 1.13
N THR A 326 19.87 -20.22 2.27
CA THR A 326 20.52 -20.99 3.34
C THR A 326 20.74 -22.44 2.94
N VAL A 327 19.78 -23.05 2.24
CA VAL A 327 19.89 -24.43 1.74
C VAL A 327 20.94 -24.52 0.61
N LEU A 328 21.05 -23.51 -0.25
CA LEU A 328 22.12 -23.43 -1.25
C LEU A 328 23.49 -23.17 -0.61
N ALA A 329 23.55 -22.34 0.43
CA ALA A 329 24.80 -21.99 1.10
C ALA A 329 25.48 -23.21 1.73
N SER A 330 24.72 -24.17 2.28
CA SER A 330 25.26 -25.38 2.91
C SER A 330 26.11 -26.24 1.96
N ARG A 331 25.91 -26.11 0.64
CA ARG A 331 26.68 -26.82 -0.38
C ARG A 331 28.04 -26.18 -0.65
N LEU A 332 28.34 -25.03 -0.06
CA LEU A 332 29.61 -24.35 -0.26
C LEU A 332 30.68 -24.93 0.69
N PRO A 333 31.93 -25.11 0.18
CA PRO A 333 32.95 -25.85 0.91
C PRO A 333 33.50 -25.11 2.14
N SER A 334 33.35 -23.79 2.24
CA SER A 334 33.91 -22.98 3.32
C SER A 334 32.84 -22.18 4.07
N THR A 335 33.04 -21.97 5.37
CA THR A 335 32.18 -21.10 6.19
C THR A 335 32.20 -19.65 5.70
N THR A 336 33.31 -19.18 5.13
CA THR A 336 33.40 -17.85 4.50
C THR A 336 32.49 -17.75 3.28
N HIS A 337 32.35 -18.84 2.52
CA HIS A 337 31.46 -18.88 1.36
C HIS A 337 30.00 -18.81 1.81
N VAL A 338 29.63 -19.58 2.84
CA VAL A 338 28.29 -19.55 3.47
C VAL A 338 27.97 -18.15 3.99
N PHE A 339 28.90 -17.54 4.74
CA PHE A 339 28.78 -16.18 5.24
C PHE A 339 28.53 -15.17 4.10
N SER A 340 29.37 -15.19 3.08
CA SER A 340 29.26 -14.25 1.96
C SER A 340 27.95 -14.40 1.18
N LEU A 341 27.50 -15.62 0.91
CA LEU A 341 26.26 -15.87 0.16
C LEU A 341 25.04 -15.46 0.98
N THR A 342 25.04 -15.74 2.28
CA THR A 342 23.92 -15.40 3.18
C THR A 342 23.81 -13.89 3.39
N LEU A 343 24.93 -13.18 3.54
CA LEU A 343 24.96 -11.72 3.58
C LEU A 343 24.47 -11.12 2.25
N PHE A 344 24.97 -11.62 1.12
CA PHE A 344 24.53 -11.20 -0.22
C PHE A 344 23.03 -11.43 -0.45
N SER A 345 22.49 -12.54 0.05
CA SER A 345 21.05 -12.84 0.00
C SER A 345 20.20 -11.84 0.79
N ILE A 346 20.66 -11.43 1.98
CA ILE A 346 19.98 -10.40 2.78
C ILE A 346 20.01 -9.05 2.05
N GLU A 347 21.11 -8.71 1.39
CA GLU A 347 21.21 -7.48 0.58
C GLU A 347 20.25 -7.52 -0.62
N VAL A 348 20.21 -8.61 -1.38
CA VAL A 348 19.40 -8.75 -2.61
C VAL A 348 17.90 -8.93 -2.34
N PHE A 349 17.53 -9.71 -1.31
CA PHE A 349 16.12 -10.03 -1.04
C PHE A 349 15.52 -9.26 0.14
N GLY A 350 16.35 -8.66 1.00
CA GLY A 350 15.89 -7.84 2.12
C GLY A 350 15.98 -6.35 1.83
N LEU A 351 17.20 -5.86 1.59
CA LEU A 351 17.46 -4.41 1.49
C LEU A 351 17.12 -3.84 0.10
N PHE A 352 17.49 -4.53 -0.96
CA PHE A 352 17.29 -4.06 -2.33
C PHE A 352 15.80 -3.81 -2.69
N PRO A 353 14.83 -4.66 -2.26
CA PRO A 353 13.40 -4.38 -2.40
C PRO A 353 12.91 -3.07 -1.80
N ILE A 354 13.50 -2.66 -0.67
CA ILE A 354 13.14 -1.40 0.01
C ILE A 354 13.67 -0.22 -0.81
N PHE A 355 14.94 -0.28 -1.21
CA PHE A 355 15.58 0.77 -2.00
C PHE A 355 14.86 1.02 -3.33
N ARG A 356 14.55 -0.03 -4.10
CA ARG A 356 13.85 0.12 -5.39
C ARG A 356 12.48 0.77 -5.26
N ARG A 357 11.74 0.49 -4.17
CA ARG A 357 10.43 1.09 -3.92
C ARG A 357 10.56 2.60 -3.68
N GLN A 358 11.56 3.01 -2.90
CA GLN A 358 11.86 4.41 -2.63
C GLN A 358 12.36 5.12 -3.90
N LEU A 359 13.27 4.50 -4.65
CA LEU A 359 13.78 5.03 -5.92
C LEU A 359 12.65 5.30 -6.92
N ARG A 360 11.71 4.36 -7.06
CA ARG A 360 10.54 4.51 -7.94
C ARG A 360 9.62 5.64 -7.49
N ALA A 361 9.41 5.79 -6.19
CA ALA A 361 8.57 6.85 -5.63
C ALA A 361 9.18 8.24 -5.87
N LYS A 362 10.52 8.36 -5.82
CA LYS A 362 11.22 9.64 -5.99
C LYS A 362 11.51 9.99 -7.45
N SER A 363 12.01 9.04 -8.24
CA SER A 363 12.50 9.30 -9.59
C SER A 363 12.15 8.17 -10.58
N TRP A 364 11.39 8.52 -11.60
CA TRP A 364 11.04 7.58 -12.68
C TRP A 364 12.27 7.20 -13.52
N ASN A 365 13.13 8.17 -13.85
CA ASN A 365 14.34 7.94 -14.63
C ASN A 365 15.35 7.03 -13.90
N GLY A 366 15.47 7.18 -12.58
CA GLY A 366 16.30 6.31 -11.76
C GLY A 366 15.79 4.87 -11.76
N HIS A 367 14.48 4.68 -11.64
CA HIS A 367 13.84 3.36 -11.75
C HIS A 367 14.07 2.70 -13.12
N LEU A 368 13.96 3.45 -14.22
CA LEU A 368 14.26 2.93 -15.56
C LEU A 368 15.74 2.56 -15.72
N THR A 369 16.64 3.44 -15.26
CA THR A 369 18.10 3.18 -15.31
C THR A 369 18.45 1.93 -14.53
N LEU A 370 17.91 1.77 -13.32
CA LEU A 370 18.09 0.57 -12.51
C LEU A 370 17.58 -0.69 -13.23
N THR A 371 16.43 -0.58 -13.91
CA THR A 371 15.88 -1.70 -14.69
C THR A 371 16.82 -2.13 -15.80
N ILE A 372 17.37 -1.18 -16.56
CA ILE A 372 18.32 -1.46 -17.64
C ILE A 372 19.59 -2.14 -17.09
N VAL A 373 20.14 -1.61 -15.99
CA VAL A 373 21.32 -2.19 -15.34
C VAL A 373 21.05 -3.61 -14.85
N LEU A 374 19.91 -3.87 -14.21
CA LEU A 374 19.56 -5.20 -13.73
C LEU A 374 19.33 -6.19 -14.88
N VAL A 375 18.62 -5.79 -15.94
CA VAL A 375 18.34 -6.66 -17.09
C VAL A 375 19.64 -7.00 -17.81
N THR A 376 20.52 -6.02 -18.03
CA THR A 376 21.83 -6.25 -18.67
C THR A 376 22.73 -7.15 -17.81
N ALA A 377 22.79 -6.92 -16.49
CA ALA A 377 23.56 -7.76 -15.57
C ALA A 377 23.01 -9.20 -15.50
N ALA A 378 21.69 -9.37 -15.41
CA ALA A 378 21.06 -10.69 -15.37
C ALA A 378 21.24 -11.47 -16.67
N SER A 379 21.02 -10.83 -17.82
CA SER A 379 21.14 -11.47 -19.13
C SER A 379 22.59 -11.81 -19.49
N GLY A 380 23.52 -10.88 -19.24
CA GLY A 380 24.95 -11.12 -19.42
C GLY A 380 25.46 -12.21 -18.47
N GLY A 381 25.10 -12.14 -17.19
CA GLY A 381 25.46 -13.13 -16.17
C GLY A 381 24.96 -14.53 -16.53
N LEU A 382 23.68 -14.66 -16.90
CA LEU A 382 23.07 -15.94 -17.27
C LEU A 382 23.81 -16.57 -18.47
N PHE A 383 24.05 -15.80 -19.53
CA PHE A 383 24.70 -16.33 -20.71
C PHE A 383 26.17 -16.71 -20.45
N VAL A 384 26.89 -15.93 -19.64
CA VAL A 384 28.25 -16.26 -19.17
C VAL A 384 28.27 -17.57 -18.39
N THR A 385 27.28 -17.80 -17.50
CA THR A 385 27.20 -19.06 -16.75
C THR A 385 26.87 -20.27 -17.62
N LEU A 386 26.04 -20.10 -18.66
CA LEU A 386 25.63 -21.19 -19.56
C LEU A 386 26.70 -21.57 -20.58
N THR A 387 27.41 -20.60 -21.15
CA THR A 387 28.37 -20.82 -22.26
C THR A 387 29.81 -21.06 -21.79
N GLY A 388 30.04 -21.07 -20.48
CA GLY A 388 31.38 -21.31 -19.94
C GLY A 388 32.30 -20.09 -19.96
N GLY A 389 31.76 -18.88 -20.17
CA GLY A 389 32.42 -17.61 -19.90
C GLY A 389 32.87 -16.79 -21.12
N GLY A 390 33.48 -15.64 -20.84
CA GLY A 390 34.09 -14.77 -21.85
C GLY A 390 33.30 -13.50 -22.18
N ARG A 391 34.00 -12.52 -22.77
CA ARG A 391 33.43 -11.21 -23.13
C ARG A 391 32.40 -11.31 -24.26
N ALA A 392 32.66 -12.18 -25.25
CA ALA A 392 31.74 -12.41 -26.36
C ALA A 392 30.42 -13.03 -25.88
N ALA A 393 30.49 -14.01 -24.97
CA ALA A 393 29.32 -14.59 -24.32
C ALA A 393 28.52 -13.54 -23.55
N CYS A 394 29.18 -12.68 -22.76
CA CYS A 394 28.50 -11.61 -22.05
C CYS A 394 27.74 -10.67 -23.00
N ILE A 395 28.40 -10.21 -24.08
CA ILE A 395 27.79 -9.30 -25.06
C ILE A 395 26.60 -9.97 -25.77
N ALA A 396 26.78 -11.23 -26.22
CA ALA A 396 25.71 -12.01 -26.84
C ALA A 396 24.51 -12.20 -25.90
N GLY A 397 24.79 -12.49 -24.63
CA GLY A 397 23.79 -12.61 -23.57
C GLY A 397 23.02 -11.33 -23.33
N VAL A 398 23.72 -10.20 -23.25
CA VAL A 398 23.08 -8.87 -23.08
C VAL A 398 22.16 -8.57 -24.25
N ILE A 399 22.59 -8.78 -25.49
CA ILE A 399 21.76 -8.51 -26.67
C ILE A 399 20.56 -9.45 -26.71
N LEU A 400 20.78 -10.76 -26.65
CA LEU A 400 19.72 -11.75 -26.78
C LEU A 400 18.73 -11.68 -25.61
N GLY A 401 19.23 -11.54 -24.39
CA GLY A 401 18.42 -11.49 -23.17
C GLY A 401 17.67 -10.16 -23.02
N SER A 402 18.25 -9.02 -23.40
CA SER A 402 17.51 -7.74 -23.41
C SER A 402 16.39 -7.75 -24.44
N VAL A 403 16.63 -8.28 -25.65
CA VAL A 403 15.58 -8.44 -26.68
C VAL A 403 14.49 -9.39 -26.18
N PHE A 404 14.87 -10.53 -25.61
CA PHE A 404 13.91 -11.51 -25.07
C PHE A 404 13.05 -10.91 -23.95
N THR A 405 13.66 -10.22 -22.98
CA THR A 405 12.92 -9.58 -21.88
C THR A 405 11.99 -8.48 -22.37
N PHE A 406 12.42 -7.67 -23.33
CA PHE A 406 11.56 -6.66 -23.97
C PHE A 406 10.36 -7.30 -24.67
N LEU A 407 10.58 -8.37 -25.45
CA LEU A 407 9.51 -9.11 -26.12
C LEU A 407 8.55 -9.75 -25.12
N CYS A 408 9.06 -10.39 -24.06
CA CYS A 408 8.22 -10.98 -23.01
C CYS A 408 7.35 -9.93 -22.30
N MET A 409 7.91 -8.76 -21.94
CA MET A 409 7.12 -7.66 -21.38
C MET A 409 6.05 -7.17 -22.36
N GLY A 410 6.40 -7.01 -23.64
CA GLY A 410 5.47 -6.57 -24.68
C GLY A 410 4.33 -7.57 -24.92
N VAL A 411 4.65 -8.86 -25.04
CA VAL A 411 3.67 -9.94 -25.21
C VAL A 411 2.77 -10.07 -23.98
N CYS A 412 3.33 -9.98 -22.77
CA CYS A 412 2.55 -10.03 -21.54
C CYS A 412 1.60 -8.82 -21.43
N SER A 413 2.09 -7.62 -21.76
CA SER A 413 1.28 -6.39 -21.76
C SER A 413 0.17 -6.45 -22.80
N TRP A 414 0.46 -6.93 -24.01
CA TRP A 414 -0.55 -7.18 -25.04
C TRP A 414 -1.59 -8.18 -24.55
N TRP A 415 -1.15 -9.30 -23.98
CA TRP A 415 -2.03 -10.35 -23.47
C TRP A 415 -3.00 -9.80 -22.40
N LEU A 416 -2.50 -9.00 -21.46
CA LEU A 416 -3.30 -8.36 -20.42
C LEU A 416 -4.33 -7.37 -20.98
N ILE A 417 -3.99 -6.61 -22.02
CA ILE A 417 -4.95 -5.75 -22.74
C ILE A 417 -6.03 -6.63 -23.39
N GLY A 418 -5.63 -7.73 -24.03
CA GLY A 418 -6.56 -8.71 -24.61
C GLY A 418 -7.50 -9.34 -23.57
N LEU A 419 -7.05 -9.51 -22.33
CA LEU A 419 -7.85 -10.02 -21.23
C LEU A 419 -8.88 -9.00 -20.69
N GLN A 420 -8.71 -7.70 -20.95
CA GLN A 420 -9.67 -6.68 -20.49
C GLN A 420 -11.08 -6.93 -21.02
N LYS A 421 -11.20 -7.51 -22.23
CA LYS A 421 -12.51 -7.84 -22.83
C LYS A 421 -13.31 -8.88 -22.03
N TYR A 422 -12.65 -9.66 -21.19
CA TYR A 422 -13.29 -10.66 -20.33
C TYR A 422 -13.58 -10.13 -18.91
N LYS A 423 -13.18 -8.89 -18.58
CA LYS A 423 -13.44 -8.30 -17.26
C LYS A 423 -14.90 -7.85 -17.16
N ASN A 424 -15.64 -8.50 -16.27
CA ASN A 424 -17.05 -8.22 -16.00
C ASN A 424 -17.25 -7.92 -14.52
N GLU A 425 -17.19 -6.63 -14.16
CA GLU A 425 -17.53 -6.16 -12.84
C GLU A 425 -18.93 -5.53 -12.90
N ILE A 426 -19.89 -6.15 -12.22
CA ILE A 426 -21.24 -5.60 -12.09
C ILE A 426 -21.25 -4.80 -10.80
N HIS A 427 -21.43 -3.50 -10.92
CA HIS A 427 -21.64 -2.64 -9.77
C HIS A 427 -23.14 -2.49 -9.53
N GLY A 428 -23.56 -2.87 -8.32
CA GLY A 428 -24.92 -2.63 -7.87
C GLY A 428 -25.15 -1.14 -7.64
N PRO A 429 -26.41 -0.68 -7.72
CA PRO A 429 -26.77 0.73 -7.54
C PRO A 429 -26.78 1.21 -6.09
N TRP A 430 -26.28 0.38 -5.18
CA TRP A 430 -26.25 0.64 -3.75
C TRP A 430 -25.05 1.50 -3.42
N ASP A 431 -25.27 2.66 -2.82
CA ASP A 431 -24.17 3.48 -2.32
C ASP A 431 -23.71 2.92 -0.97
N PRO A 432 -22.55 2.24 -0.88
CA PRO A 432 -22.04 1.78 0.40
C PRO A 432 -21.73 2.99 1.28
N ALA A 433 -22.04 2.90 2.57
CA ALA A 433 -21.72 3.96 3.51
C ALA A 433 -20.21 4.26 3.47
N ARG A 434 -19.84 5.50 3.11
CA ARG A 434 -18.47 5.96 3.26
C ARG A 434 -18.29 6.45 4.71
N PRO A 435 -17.48 5.78 5.54
CA PRO A 435 -17.27 6.22 6.91
C PRO A 435 -16.61 7.61 6.90
N ILE A 436 -17.25 8.60 7.50
CA ILE A 436 -16.66 9.91 7.74
C ILE A 436 -15.77 9.77 8.98
N ILE A 437 -14.49 9.48 8.77
CA ILE A 437 -13.50 9.44 9.86
C ILE A 437 -13.20 10.89 10.24
N ARG A 438 -13.83 11.39 11.30
CA ARG A 438 -13.46 12.68 11.89
C ARG A 438 -12.06 12.51 12.52
N ARG A 439 -11.09 13.30 12.03
CA ARG A 439 -9.68 13.23 12.44
C ARG A 439 -9.38 13.88 13.80
N ARG A 440 -10.38 14.42 14.52
CA ARG A 440 -10.21 15.00 15.85
C ARG A 440 -11.40 14.58 16.72
N TRP A 441 -11.08 13.95 17.84
CA TRP A 441 -11.91 13.92 19.03
C TRP A 441 -11.32 15.01 19.92
N ASP A 442 -12.07 16.11 20.10
CA ASP A 442 -11.74 17.11 21.11
C ASP A 442 -12.16 16.61 22.50
#